data_AF-A0A6L9ZFV9-F1
#
_entry.id   AF-A0A6L9ZFV9-F1
#
_cell.length_a   1.000
_cell.length_b   1.000
_cell.length_c   1.000
_cell.angle_alpha   90.00
_cell.angle_beta   90.00
_cell.angle_gamma   90.00
#
_symmetry.space_group_name_H-M   'P 1'
#
loop_
_entity.id
_entity.type
_entity.pdbx_description
1 polymer ?
#
loop_
_entity_poly.entity_id
_entity_poly.type
_entity_poly.pdbx_seq_one_letter_code
_entity_poly.pdbx_strand_id
1 'polypeptide(L)' 'MTYSYRITLLPGDGIGPEIMAVAVDVLNFVGKRFDI' A
#
# COMPACT_ATOMS: atom_id res chain seq x y z
N MET A 1 -16.07 1.42 11.09
CA MET A 1 -16.31 0.10 10.43
C MET A 1 -15.01 -0.21 9.72
N THR A 2 -14.25 -1.19 10.18
CA THR A 2 -12.95 -1.51 9.55
C THR A 2 -13.20 -2.45 8.36
N TYR A 3 -12.79 -2.04 7.17
CA TYR A 3 -12.99 -2.80 5.93
C TYR A 3 -11.66 -3.38 5.48
N SER A 4 -11.56 -4.72 5.45
CA SER A 4 -10.34 -5.37 4.97
C SER A 4 -10.31 -5.40 3.43
N TYR A 5 -9.46 -4.57 2.82
CA TYR A 5 -9.21 -4.60 1.38
C TYR A 5 -8.08 -5.57 1.02
N ARG A 6 -8.31 -6.43 0.04
CA ARG A 6 -7.27 -7.28 -0.55
C ARG A 6 -6.76 -6.64 -1.84
N ILE A 7 -5.52 -6.19 -1.81
CA ILE A 7 -4.85 -5.53 -2.94
C ILE A 7 -3.70 -6.41 -3.39
N THR A 8 -3.69 -6.82 -4.66
CA THR A 8 -2.55 -7.53 -5.24
C THR A 8 -1.48 -6.52 -5.63
N LEU A 9 -0.28 -6.68 -5.07
CA LEU A 9 0.88 -5.86 -5.40
C LEU A 9 1.82 -6.65 -6.31
N LEU A 10 2.22 -6.06 -7.43
CA LEU A 10 3.22 -6.60 -8.34
C LEU A 10 4.42 -5.65 -8.30
N PRO A 11 5.50 -5.98 -7.57
CA PRO A 11 6.60 -5.04 -7.32
C PRO A 11 7.43 -4.74 -8.58
N GLY A 12 7.39 -5.59 -9.60
CA GLY A 12 8.19 -5.42 -10.82
C GLY A 12 9.70 -5.64 -10.59
N ASP A 13 10.51 -5.13 -11.51
CA ASP A 13 11.98 -5.27 -11.52
C ASP A 13 12.67 -3.91 -11.42
N GLY A 14 14.00 -3.90 -11.29
CA GLY A 14 14.80 -2.68 -11.16
C GLY A 14 14.49 -1.96 -9.84
N ILE A 15 14.09 -0.69 -9.91
CA ILE A 15 13.69 0.11 -8.73
C ILE A 15 12.25 -0.16 -8.26
N GLY A 16 11.53 -1.05 -8.93
CA GLY A 16 10.13 -1.36 -8.66
C GLY A 16 9.86 -1.73 -7.20
N PRO A 17 10.62 -2.67 -6.59
CA PRO A 17 10.45 -3.05 -5.19
C PRO A 17 10.62 -1.88 -4.21
N GLU A 18 11.62 -1.00 -4.41
CA GLU A 18 11.91 0.13 -3.53
C GLU A 18 10.80 1.19 -3.57
N ILE A 19 10.29 1.49 -4.77
CA ILE A 19 9.17 2.43 -4.94
C ILE A 19 7.86 1.82 -4.42
N MET A 20 7.66 0.51 -4.64
CA MET A 20 6.47 -0.19 -4.14
C MET A 20 6.40 -0.18 -2.62
N ALA A 21 7.53 -0.32 -1.92
CA ALA A 21 7.58 -0.19 -0.46
C ALA A 21 7.06 1.18 0.01
N VAL A 22 7.51 2.27 -0.61
CA VAL A 22 7.04 3.62 -0.28
C VAL A 22 5.54 3.79 -0.60
N ALA A 23 5.05 3.22 -1.70
CA ALA A 23 3.63 3.24 -2.02
C ALA A 23 2.77 2.54 -0.96
N VAL A 24 3.24 1.40 -0.43
CA VAL A 24 2.57 0.68 0.66
C VAL A 24 2.53 1.52 1.94
N ASP A 25 3.59 2.26 2.26
CA ASP A 25 3.61 3.18 3.41
C ASP A 25 2.54 4.27 3.29
N VAL A 26 2.39 4.84 2.09
CA VAL A 26 1.34 5.84 1.82
C VAL A 26 -0.06 5.22 1.94
N LEU A 27 -0.28 4.02 1.41
CA LEU A 27 -1.58 3.32 1.54
C LEU A 27 -1.94 3.08 3.00
N ASN A 28 -0.98 2.65 3.82
CA ASN A 28 -1.18 2.46 5.26
C ASN A 28 -1.49 3.79 5.98
N PHE A 29 -0.81 4.87 5.60
CA PHE A 29 -1.08 6.20 6.15
C PHE A 29 -2.49 6.69 5.81
N VAL A 30 -2.91 6.52 4.55
CA VAL A 30 -4.26 6.87 4.09
C VAL A 30 -5.32 6.02 4.80
N GLY A 31 -5.10 4.71 4.92
CA GLY A 31 -6.01 3.81 5.65
C GLY A 31 -6.27 4.28 7.08
N LYS A 32 -5.20 4.63 7.80
CA LYS A 32 -5.30 5.23 9.15
C LYS A 32 -6.04 6.56 9.15
N ARG A 33 -5.80 7.44 8.18
CA ARG A 33 -6.43 8.78 8.10
C ARG A 33 -7.95 8.69 7.93
N PHE A 34 -8.43 7.69 7.21
CA PHE A 34 -9.86 7.53 6.89
C PHE A 34 -10.57 6.44 7.72
N ASP A 35 -9.88 5.80 8.67
CA ASP A 35 -10.40 4.71 9.52
C ASP A 35 -11.01 3.56 8.69
N ILE A 36 -10.26 3.13 7.66
CA ILE A 36 -10.68 2.04 6.75
C ILE A 36 -9.86 0.77 6.93
#